data_AF-A0A0Q8VN46-F1
#
_entry.id   AF-A0A0Q8VN46-F1
#
_cell.length_a   1.000
_cell.length_b   1.000
_cell.length_c   1.000
_cell.angle_alpha   90.00
_cell.angle_beta   90.00
_cell.angle_gamma   90.00
#
_symmetry.space_group_name_H-M   'P 1'
#
loop_
_entity.id
_entity.type
_entity.pdbx_description
1 polymer ?
#
loop_
_entity_poly.entity_id
_entity_poly.type
_entity_poly.pdbx_seq_one_letter_code
_entity_poly.pdbx_strand_id
1 'polypeptide(L)' 'ADGRLAWTRFEALVEGKVAAANPELAEAKETAAATDRFARLSRINRHGIATLTIRDHAATILAA' A
#
# COMPACT_ATOMS: atom_id res chain seq x y z
N ALA A 1 22.20 4.04 42.60
CA ALA A 1 21.02 4.06 41.72
C ALA A 1 21.18 2.96 40.68
N ASP A 2 20.22 2.05 40.54
CA ASP A 2 20.37 0.72 39.92
C ASP A 2 20.46 0.71 38.38
N GLY A 3 20.65 1.85 37.71
CA GLY A 3 20.86 1.94 36.25
C GLY A 3 19.70 1.48 35.35
N ARG A 4 18.68 0.83 35.91
CA ARG A 4 17.52 0.30 35.19
C ARG A 4 16.51 1.41 34.94
N LEU A 5 16.27 1.70 33.66
CA LEU A 5 15.18 2.56 33.22
C LEU A 5 13.85 1.95 33.65
N ALA A 6 12.97 2.76 34.24
CA ALA A 6 11.62 2.34 34.59
C ALA A 6 10.90 1.86 33.33
N TRP A 7 10.31 0.66 33.39
CA TRP A 7 9.56 0.03 32.29
C TRP A 7 8.53 0.99 31.65
N THR A 8 7.90 1.83 32.47
CA THR A 8 6.96 2.86 32.04
C THR A 8 7.53 3.86 31.04
N ARG A 9 8.84 4.15 31.08
CA ARG A 9 9.49 5.00 30.07
C ARG A 9 9.64 4.30 28.72
N PHE A 10 9.84 2.99 28.73
CA PHE A 10 9.89 2.20 27.50
C PHE A 10 8.52 2.17 26.82
N GLU A 11 7.45 1.94 27.59
CA GLU A 11 6.06 1.94 27.08
C GLU A 11 5.69 3.28 26.44
N ALA A 12 6.00 4.40 27.10
CA ALA A 12 5.74 5.74 26.55
C ALA A 12 6.52 6.02 25.24
N LEU A 13 7.75 5.50 25.12
CA LEU A 13 8.53 5.62 23.89
C LEU A 13 7.96 4.75 22.77
N VAL A 14 7.49 3.54 23.09
CA VAL A 14 6.87 2.63 22.13
C VAL A 14 5.57 3.21 21.62
N GLU A 15 4.68 3.69 22.49
CA GLU A 15 3.44 4.35 22.06
C GLU A 15 3.70 5.54 21.15
N GLY A 16 4.65 6.40 21.51
CA GLY A 16 5.04 7.54 20.67
C GLY A 16 5.58 7.11 19.29
N LYS A 17 6.30 6.00 19.21
CA LYS A 17 6.80 5.44 17.94
C LYS A 17 5.70 4.80 17.11
N VAL A 18 4.74 4.12 17.74
CA VAL A 18 3.57 3.53 17.06
C VAL A 18 2.68 4.63 16.49
N ALA A 19 2.41 5.70 17.25
CA ALA A 19 1.67 6.86 16.77
C ALA A 19 2.38 7.54 15.59
N ALA A 20 3.70 7.71 15.66
CA ALA A 20 4.48 8.28 14.56
C ALA A 20 4.50 7.40 13.30
N ALA A 21 4.37 6.08 13.45
CA ALA A 21 4.33 5.14 12.34
C ALA A 21 3.01 5.16 11.55
N ASN A 22 1.93 5.77 12.10
CA ASN A 22 0.60 5.89 11.47
C ASN A 22 0.14 4.57 10.80
N PRO A 23 -0.05 3.49 11.57
CA PRO A 23 -0.39 2.17 11.03
C PRO A 23 -1.69 2.17 10.22
N GLU A 24 -2.69 2.95 10.63
CA GLU A 24 -3.97 3.09 9.92
C GLU A 24 -3.79 3.66 8.50
N LEU A 25 -2.81 4.55 8.31
CA LEU A 25 -2.50 5.15 7.02
C LEU A 25 -1.73 4.18 6.11
N ALA A 26 -0.98 3.24 6.69
CA ALA A 26 -0.37 2.14 5.96
C ALA A 26 -1.42 1.11 5.51
N GLU A 27 -2.32 0.71 6.40
CA GLU A 27 -3.43 -0.21 6.11
C GLU A 27 -4.38 0.34 5.03
N ALA A 28 -4.70 1.63 5.09
CA ALA A 28 -5.51 2.31 4.08
C ALA A 28 -4.82 2.32 2.69
N LYS A 29 -3.50 2.49 2.65
CA LYS A 29 -2.72 2.43 1.40
C LYS A 29 -2.66 1.02 0.82
N GLU A 30 -2.49 0.00 1.67
CA GLU A 30 -2.53 -1.39 1.23
C GLU A 30 -3.91 -1.77 0.71
N THR A 31 -4.97 -1.35 1.40
CA THR A 31 -6.36 -1.60 0.98
C THR A 31 -6.67 -0.89 -0.33
N ALA A 32 -6.24 0.35 -0.50
CA ALA A 32 -6.36 1.09 -1.76
C ALA A 32 -5.58 0.39 -2.89
N ALA A 33 -4.34 -0.06 -2.64
CA ALA A 33 -3.55 -0.78 -3.64
C ALA A 33 -4.13 -2.17 -3.99
N ALA A 34 -4.77 -2.83 -3.02
CA ALA A 34 -5.43 -4.12 -3.20
C ALA A 34 -6.74 -4.00 -4.00
N THR A 35 -7.42 -2.86 -3.91
CA THR A 35 -8.71 -2.60 -4.58
C THR A 35 -8.57 -1.79 -5.88
N ASP A 36 -7.36 -1.33 -6.21
CA ASP A 36 -7.09 -0.56 -7.42
C ASP A 36 -7.38 -1.38 -8.69
N ARG A 37 -8.35 -0.90 -9.47
CA ARG A 37 -8.79 -1.46 -10.75
C ARG A 37 -8.71 -0.37 -11.81
N PHE A 38 -8.03 -0.67 -12.91
CA PHE A 38 -7.86 0.31 -13.98
C PHE A 38 -7.67 -0.35 -15.33
N ALA A 39 -8.02 0.40 -16.38
CA ALA A 39 -7.61 0.14 -17.75
C ALA A 39 -6.73 1.29 -18.22
N ARG A 40 -5.54 0.97 -18.73
CA ARG A 40 -4.57 1.97 -19.21
C ARG A 40 -4.10 1.60 -20.60
N LEU A 41 -4.23 2.53 -21.53
CA LEU A 41 -3.67 2.42 -22.88
C LEU A 41 -2.30 3.10 -22.95
N SER A 42 -1.31 2.41 -23.51
CA SER A 42 -0.01 3.00 -23.79
C SER A 42 -0.12 4.00 -24.95
N ARG A 43 0.87 4.89 -25.08
CA ARG A 43 1.03 5.65 -26.33
C ARG A 43 1.19 4.69 -27.50
N ILE A 44 0.62 5.07 -28.64
CA ILE A 44 0.80 4.40 -29.92
C ILE A 44 2.26 4.61 -30.34
N ASN A 45 2.97 3.52 -30.61
CA ASN A 45 4.35 3.58 -31.05
C ASN A 45 4.46 3.97 -32.54
N ARG A 46 5.68 4.15 -33.03
CA ARG A 46 5.93 4.55 -34.43
C ARG A 46 5.40 3.57 -35.48
N HIS A 47 5.02 2.35 -35.09
CA HIS A 47 4.47 1.32 -35.95
C HIS A 47 2.94 1.20 -35.83
N GLY A 48 2.28 2.13 -35.13
CA GLY A 48 0.83 2.09 -34.94
C GLY A 48 0.37 1.11 -33.86
N ILE A 49 1.28 0.52 -33.08
CA ILE A 49 0.95 -0.48 -32.06
C ILE A 49 0.88 0.18 -30.68
N ALA A 50 -0.12 -0.21 -29.89
CA ALA A 50 -0.25 0.16 -28.48
C ALA A 50 -0.55 -1.06 -27.62
N THR A 51 -0.22 -0.95 -26.34
CA THR A 51 -0.51 -1.96 -25.31
C THR A 51 -1.66 -1.46 -24.44
N LEU A 52 -2.70 -2.28 -24.30
CA LEU A 52 -3.75 -2.09 -23.31
C LEU A 52 -3.42 -2.94 -22.07
N THR A 53 -3.32 -2.31 -20.91
CA THR A 53 -3.13 -3.00 -19.62
C THR A 53 -4.41 -2.87 -18.81
N ILE A 54 -5.00 -4.00 -18.44
CA ILE A 54 -6.19 -4.06 -17.60
C ILE A 54 -5.81 -4.73 -16.29
N ARG A 55 -6.16 -4.10 -15.18
CA ARG A 55 -6.05 -4.65 -13.83
C ARG A 55 -7.45 -4.82 -13.27
N ASP A 56 -7.87 -6.07 -13.15
CA ASP A 56 -9.15 -6.47 -12.57
C ASP A 56 -9.04 -7.91 -12.05
N HIS A 57 -10.12 -8.45 -11.48
CA HIS A 57 -10.24 -9.84 -11.08
C HIS A 57 -10.04 -10.76 -12.29
N ALA A 58 -9.27 -11.83 -12.11
CA ALA A 58 -9.01 -12.80 -13.17
C ALA A 58 -10.32 -13.40 -13.75
N ALA A 59 -11.33 -13.64 -12.90
CA ALA A 59 -12.63 -14.11 -13.36
C ALA A 59 -13.33 -13.12 -14.31
N THR A 60 -13.24 -11.82 -14.02
CA THR A 60 -13.79 -10.76 -14.89
C THR A 60 -13.01 -10.67 -16.21
N ILE A 61 -11.66 -10.74 -16.14
CA ILE A 61 -10.79 -10.67 -17.31
C ILE A 61 -11.00 -11.87 -18.25
N LEU A 62 -11.16 -13.06 -17.70
CA LEU A 62 -11.28 -14.30 -18.47
C LEU A 62 -12.71 -14.57 -18.96
N ALA A 63 -13.71 -13.86 -18.45
CA ALA A 63 -15.09 -13.95 -18.90
C ALA A 63 -15.42 -13.03 -20.08
N ALA A 64 -14.51 -12.10 -20.43
CA ALA A 64 -14.68 -11.09 -21.48
C ALA A 64 -14.30 -11.60 -22.88
#